data_AF-A0A967BRN0-F1
#
_entry.id   AF-A0A967BRN0-F1
#
_cell.length_a   1.000
_cell.length_b   1.000
_cell.length_c   1.000
_cell.angle_alpha   90.00
_cell.angle_beta   90.00
_cell.angle_gamma   90.00
#
_symmetry.space_group_name_H-M   'P 1'
#
loop_
_entity.id
_entity.type
_entity.pdbx_description
1 polymer ?
#
loop_
_entity_poly.entity_id
_entity_poly.type
_entity_poly.pdbx_seq_one_letter_code
_entity_poly.pdbx_strand_id
1 'polypeptide(L)'
;MGTTAIVTIHGEPVIDIYESLDGSYWFITEKLYKQDSVIDGKVYKDDQILYGYAKLSACPEYAEFGNISETELNLLKPRIWKVLRKNWPVCPGVKTTSV
;
A
#
# COMPACT_ATOMS: atom_id res chain seq x y z
N MET A 1 0.83 -29.00 -1.03
CA MET A 1 1.80 -27.90 -1.26
C MET A 1 1.00 -26.78 -1.91
N GLY A 2 0.81 -25.66 -1.20
CA GLY A 2 0.02 -24.55 -1.72
C GLY A 2 0.82 -23.81 -2.79
N THR A 3 0.24 -23.58 -3.95
CA THR A 3 0.78 -22.71 -5.00
C THR A 3 1.02 -21.31 -4.43
N THR A 4 2.26 -20.81 -4.53
CA THR A 4 2.58 -19.44 -4.13
C THR A 4 2.05 -18.51 -5.22
N ALA A 5 0.86 -17.97 -5.01
CA ALA A 5 0.28 -17.03 -5.96
C ALA A 5 0.99 -15.67 -5.83
N ILE A 6 1.53 -15.16 -6.94
CA ILE A 6 2.09 -13.81 -7.00
C ILE A 6 0.93 -12.85 -7.29
N VAL A 7 0.76 -11.85 -6.42
CA VAL A 7 -0.20 -10.77 -6.60
C VAL A 7 0.53 -9.58 -7.22
N THR A 8 0.02 -9.06 -8.32
CA THR A 8 0.58 -7.89 -9.01
C THR A 8 -0.45 -6.79 -9.18
N ILE A 9 0.02 -5.54 -9.28
CA ILE A 9 -0.78 -4.36 -9.62
C ILE A 9 -0.10 -3.67 -10.82
N HIS A 10 -0.82 -3.47 -11.92
CA HIS A 10 -0.25 -2.96 -13.18
C HIS A 10 1.00 -3.72 -13.67
N GLY A 11 1.14 -5.00 -13.33
CA GLY A 11 2.29 -5.84 -13.69
C GLY A 11 3.40 -5.89 -12.64
N GLU A 12 3.38 -5.00 -11.65
CA GLU A 12 4.38 -4.93 -10.59
C GLU A 12 4.02 -5.84 -9.40
N PRO A 13 4.95 -6.64 -8.86
CA PRO A 13 4.72 -7.47 -7.68
C PRO A 13 4.38 -6.64 -6.43
N VAL A 14 3.32 -7.03 -5.74
CA VAL A 14 2.89 -6.39 -4.48
C VAL A 14 3.57 -7.08 -3.30
N ILE A 15 4.11 -6.28 -2.38
CA ILE A 15 4.78 -6.72 -1.14
C ILE A 15 4.01 -6.36 0.13
N ASP A 16 3.07 -5.42 0.06
CA ASP A 16 2.12 -5.07 1.12
C ASP A 16 0.88 -4.37 0.51
N ILE A 17 -0.28 -4.49 1.14
CA ILE A 17 -1.48 -3.74 0.75
C ILE A 17 -2.05 -3.06 1.99
N TYR A 18 -2.37 -1.78 1.86
CA TYR A 18 -3.18 -1.04 2.83
C TYR A 18 -4.54 -0.70 2.24
N GLU A 19 -5.56 -0.71 3.07
CA GLU A 19 -6.94 -0.40 2.71
C GLU A 19 -7.53 0.55 3.76
N SER A 20 -8.42 1.44 3.32
CA SER A 20 -9.23 2.29 4.20
C SER A 20 -10.71 1.85 4.23
N LEU A 21 -11.44 2.33 5.24
CA LEU A 21 -12.90 2.12 5.35
C LEU A 21 -13.70 2.65 4.15
N ASP A 22 -13.19 3.67 3.46
CA ASP A 22 -13.85 4.27 2.30
C ASP A 22 -13.51 3.58 0.97
N GLY A 23 -12.70 2.50 0.99
CA GLY A 23 -12.31 1.76 -0.21
C GLY A 23 -11.12 2.34 -0.97
N SER A 24 -10.32 3.19 -0.33
CA SER A 24 -9.00 3.59 -0.84
C SER A 24 -7.98 2.49 -0.60
N TYR A 25 -7.03 2.31 -1.53
CA TYR A 25 -5.99 1.29 -1.46
C TYR A 25 -4.60 1.87 -1.74
N TRP A 26 -3.61 1.32 -1.05
CA TRP A 26 -2.19 1.54 -1.33
C TRP A 26 -1.53 0.18 -1.54
N PHE A 27 -1.15 -0.11 -2.77
CA PHE A 27 -0.49 -1.35 -3.17
C PHE A 27 1.02 -1.11 -3.22
N ILE A 28 1.73 -1.57 -2.19
CA ILE A 28 3.16 -1.36 -2.05
C ILE A 28 3.92 -2.36 -2.90
N THR A 29 4.85 -1.88 -3.71
CA THR A 29 5.70 -2.70 -4.57
C THR A 29 7.14 -2.72 -4.10
N GLU A 30 7.59 -1.69 -3.38
CA GLU A 30 8.97 -1.57 -2.90
C GLU A 30 9.07 -0.87 -1.54
N LYS A 31 10.07 -1.27 -0.75
CA LYS A 31 10.57 -0.50 0.39
C LYS A 31 11.79 0.28 -0.08
N LEU A 32 11.71 1.60 -0.07
CA LEU A 32 12.80 2.46 -0.49
C LEU A 32 13.75 2.68 0.70
N TYR A 33 13.95 3.92 1.09
CA TYR A 33 14.85 4.35 2.14
C TYR A 33 14.10 4.80 3.40
N LYS A 34 14.86 5.10 4.45
CA LYS A 34 14.34 5.76 5.65
C LYS A 34 14.70 7.24 5.66
N GLN A 35 13.82 8.06 6.20
CA GLN A 35 14.06 9.49 6.43
C GLN A 35 13.32 9.98 7.67
N ASP A 36 13.65 11.17 8.16
CA ASP A 36 12.78 11.87 9.11
C ASP A 36 11.62 12.52 8.33
N SER A 37 10.39 12.28 8.77
CA SER A 37 9.18 12.86 8.16
C SER A 37 8.56 13.89 9.09
N VAL A 38 8.10 15.02 8.53
CA VAL A 38 7.35 16.03 9.29
C VAL A 38 5.87 15.89 8.94
N ILE A 39 5.07 15.48 9.92
CA ILE A 39 3.62 15.27 9.76
C ILE A 39 2.93 16.09 10.84
N ASP A 40 1.99 16.95 10.44
CA ASP A 40 1.27 17.87 11.33
C ASP A 40 2.21 18.68 12.27
N GLY A 41 3.35 19.12 11.73
CA GLY A 41 4.35 19.90 12.48
C GLY A 41 5.20 19.07 13.46
N LYS A 42 5.00 17.76 13.55
CA LYS A 42 5.79 16.85 14.39
C LYS A 42 6.78 16.05 13.55
N VAL A 43 8.01 15.92 14.05
CA VAL A 43 9.05 15.08 13.44
C VAL A 43 8.86 13.62 13.87
N TYR A 44 8.77 12.73 12.90
CA TYR A 44 8.80 11.28 13.06
C TYR A 44 10.10 10.76 12.48
N LYS A 45 10.95 10.23 13.36
CA LYS A 45 12.28 9.74 12.99
C LYS A 45 12.20 8.37 12.33
N ASP A 46 13.14 8.10 11.43
CA ASP A 46 13.33 6.80 10.79
C ASP A 46 12.07 6.25 10.09
N ASP A 47 11.25 7.15 9.53
CA ASP A 47 10.07 6.80 8.75
C ASP A 47 10.47 5.99 7.51
N GLN A 48 9.80 4.86 7.29
CA GLN A 48 10.02 4.04 6.11
C GLN A 48 9.24 4.63 4.94
N ILE A 49 9.98 5.06 3.91
CA ILE A 49 9.37 5.46 2.64
C ILE A 49 9.16 4.21 1.80
N LEU A 50 7.94 4.08 1.30
CA LEU A 50 7.47 3.01 0.44
C LEU A 50 7.26 3.56 -0.96
N TYR A 51 7.28 2.68 -1.96
CA TYR A 51 6.81 2.98 -3.31
C TYR A 51 5.68 2.04 -3.68
N GLY A 52 4.66 2.56 -4.35
CA GLY A 52 3.51 1.76 -4.71
C GLY A 52 2.44 2.53 -5.47
N TYR A 53 1.36 1.82 -5.82
CA TYR A 53 0.20 2.38 -6.50
C TYR A 53 -0.86 2.80 -5.48
N ALA A 54 -1.24 4.08 -5.47
CA ALA A 54 -2.29 4.61 -4.62
C ALA A 54 -3.57 4.83 -5.44
N LYS A 55 -4.70 4.33 -4.94
CA LYS A 55 -6.01 4.52 -5.53
C LYS A 55 -6.96 5.03 -4.45
N LEU A 56 -7.31 6.30 -4.51
CA LEU A 56 -8.24 6.92 -3.57
C LEU A 56 -9.68 6.74 -4.05
N SER A 57 -10.58 6.37 -3.14
CA SER A 57 -12.00 6.14 -3.47
C SER A 57 -12.71 7.43 -3.90
N ALA A 58 -12.32 8.57 -3.33
CA ALA A 58 -12.92 9.87 -3.62
C ALA A 58 -12.53 10.43 -5.00
N CYS A 59 -11.42 9.98 -5.58
CA CYS A 59 -10.89 10.50 -6.84
C CYS A 59 -10.06 9.44 -7.61
N PRO A 60 -10.70 8.32 -8.01
CA PRO A 60 -10.02 7.16 -8.59
C PRO A 60 -9.30 7.44 -9.92
N GLU A 61 -9.65 8.52 -10.62
CA GLU A 61 -9.01 8.98 -11.86
C GLU A 61 -7.58 9.48 -11.66
N TYR A 62 -7.20 9.87 -10.44
CA TYR A 62 -5.84 10.29 -10.11
C TYR A 62 -4.99 9.17 -9.50
N ALA A 63 -5.42 7.91 -9.67
CA ALA A 63 -4.69 6.79 -9.14
C ALA A 63 -3.32 6.63 -9.85
N GLU A 64 -2.25 6.67 -9.08
CA GLU A 64 -0.88 6.78 -9.59
C GLU A 64 0.13 6.00 -8.75
N PHE A 65 1.31 5.78 -9.33
CA PHE A 65 2.45 5.29 -8.57
C PHE A 65 3.20 6.45 -7.90
N GLY A 66 3.59 6.28 -6.65
CA GLY A 66 4.30 7.31 -5.91
C GLY A 66 4.91 6.83 -4.59
N ASN A 67 5.61 7.77 -3.94
CA ASN A 67 6.19 7.55 -2.62
C ASN A 67 5.11 7.69 -1.54
N ILE A 68 5.14 6.79 -0.55
CA ILE A 68 4.16 6.73 0.54
C ILE A 68 4.90 6.63 1.87
N SER A 69 4.52 7.44 2.84
CA SER A 69 5.04 7.34 4.22
C SER A 69 4.36 6.19 4.96
N GLU A 70 5.12 5.20 5.43
CA GLU A 70 4.56 4.14 6.28
C GLU A 70 4.07 4.69 7.63
N THR A 71 4.73 5.74 8.14
CA THR A 71 4.29 6.43 9.37
C THR A 71 2.91 7.08 9.19
N GLU A 72 2.67 7.79 8.09
CA GLU A 72 1.37 8.41 7.81
C GLU A 72 0.24 7.36 7.77
N LEU A 73 0.44 6.26 7.04
CA LEU A 73 -0.51 5.15 7.00
C LEU A 73 -0.79 4.57 8.40
N ASN A 74 0.25 4.47 9.25
CA ASN A 74 0.10 3.96 10.61
C ASN A 74 -0.62 4.94 11.55
N LEU A 75 -0.41 6.25 11.41
CA LEU A 75 -1.09 7.29 12.19
C LEU A 75 -2.58 7.36 11.86
N LEU A 76 -2.98 6.97 10.65
CA LEU A 76 -4.37 6.94 10.20
C LEU A 76 -5.16 5.72 10.70
N LYS A 77 -4.58 4.86 11.53
CA LYS A 77 -5.32 3.78 12.20
C LYS A 77 -6.41 4.34 13.14
N PRO A 78 -7.56 3.66 13.26
CA PRO A 78 -7.93 2.40 12.61
C PRO A 78 -8.57 2.58 11.22
N ARG A 79 -8.59 3.81 10.66
CA ARG A 79 -9.25 4.10 9.38
C ARG A 79 -8.52 3.48 8.19
N ILE A 80 -7.21 3.24 8.32
CA ILE A 80 -6.37 2.51 7.38
C ILE A 80 -5.75 1.30 8.09
N TRP A 81 -5.69 0.14 7.44
CA TRP A 81 -5.04 -1.07 7.95
C TRP A 81 -4.27 -1.82 6.87
N LYS A 82 -3.28 -2.62 7.29
CA LYS A 82 -2.64 -3.61 6.40
C LYS A 82 -3.62 -4.75 6.14
N VAL A 83 -3.86 -5.05 4.86
CA VAL A 83 -4.70 -6.16 4.43
C VAL A 83 -3.97 -7.48 4.66
N LEU A 84 -4.64 -8.44 5.29
CA LEU A 84 -4.10 -9.78 5.49
C LEU A 84 -3.76 -10.44 4.14
N ARG A 85 -2.59 -11.08 4.05
CA ARG A 85 -2.09 -11.69 2.80
C ARG A 85 -3.07 -12.64 2.12
N LYS A 86 -3.85 -13.39 2.92
CA LYS A 86 -4.91 -14.30 2.41
C LYS A 86 -6.03 -13.59 1.63
N ASN A 87 -6.21 -12.27 1.84
CA ASN A 87 -7.23 -11.46 1.20
C ASN A 87 -6.69 -10.67 0.00
N TRP A 88 -5.38 -10.67 -0.26
CA TRP A 88 -4.82 -9.92 -1.38
C TRP A 88 -5.42 -10.29 -2.74
N PRO A 89 -5.71 -11.57 -3.06
CA PRO A 89 -6.27 -11.94 -4.36
C PRO A 89 -7.64 -11.34 -4.67
N VAL A 90 -8.37 -10.86 -3.66
CA VAL A 90 -9.70 -10.24 -3.83
C VAL A 90 -9.66 -8.71 -3.76
N CYS A 91 -8.48 -8.09 -3.60
CA CYS A 91 -8.34 -6.65 -3.67
C CYS A 91 -8.61 -6.15 -5.12
N PRO A 92 -9.15 -4.94 -5.28
CA PRO A 92 -9.53 -4.44 -6.60
C PRO A 92 -8.30 -4.16 -7.48
N GLY A 93 -8.38 -4.58 -8.75
CA GLY A 93 -7.37 -4.27 -9.77
C GLY A 93 -6.12 -5.15 -9.74
N VAL A 94 -5.93 -5.98 -8.70
CA VAL A 94 -4.79 -6.90 -8.68
C VAL A 94 -4.98 -8.05 -9.66
N LYS A 95 -3.86 -8.62 -10.12
CA LYS A 95 -3.84 -9.88 -10.87
C LYS A 95 -3.11 -10.93 -10.06
N THR A 96 -3.60 -12.14 -10.10
CA THR A 96 -2.96 -13.28 -9.44
C THR A 96 -2.41 -14.22 -10.49
N THR A 97 -1.10 -14.48 -10.44
CA THR A 97 -0.45 -15.48 -11.29
C THR A 97 -0.04 -16.66 -10.43
N SER A 98 -0.48 -17.86 -10.80
CA SER A 98 0.03 -19.10 -10.23
C SER A 98 1.40 -19.40 -10.82
N VAL A 99 2.39 -19.61 -9.96
CA VAL A 99 3.72 -20.11 -10.32
C VAL A 99 3.78 -21.60 -10.06
#